data_AF-K1UI85-F1
#
_entry.id   AF-K1UI85-F1
#
_cell.length_a   1.000
_cell.length_b   1.000
_cell.length_c   1.000
_cell.angle_alpha   90.00
_cell.angle_beta   90.00
_cell.angle_gamma   90.00
#
_symmetry.space_group_name_H-M   'P 1'
#
loop_
_entity.id
_entity.type
_entity.pdbx_description
1 polymer ?
#
loop_
_entity_poly.entity_id
_entity_poly.type
_entity_poly.pdbx_seq_one_letter_code
_entity_poly.pdbx_strand_id
1 'polypeptide(L)'
;MDDIHGRTYPKKIARFANRVFGVPENEDLEEMALAGISRLKHFFRYMGLPVNFKELGIEHPDIELLVKKLHENKGELVGNYVKLNKEYSKEIFELACK
;
A
#
# COMPACT_ATOMS: atom_id res chain seq x y z
N MET A 1 8.69 7.75 -24.39
CA MET A 1 8.36 8.40 -23.09
C MET A 1 7.15 7.66 -22.59
N ASP A 2 7.33 6.36 -22.38
CA ASP A 2 6.29 5.36 -22.56
C ASP A 2 5.86 4.81 -21.21
N ASP A 3 4.56 4.91 -20.94
CA ASP A 3 3.75 4.04 -20.10
C ASP A 3 4.38 3.57 -18.78
N ILE A 4 4.43 4.48 -17.80
CA ILE A 4 4.69 4.17 -16.38
C ILE A 4 3.38 4.14 -15.57
N HIS A 5 2.23 3.84 -16.20
CA HIS A 5 1.14 3.19 -15.47
C HIS A 5 1.61 1.75 -15.19
N GLY A 6 2.43 1.61 -14.15
CA GLY A 6 3.03 0.34 -13.73
C GLY A 6 1.93 -0.71 -13.68
N ARG A 7 1.98 -1.65 -14.64
CA ARG A 7 1.00 -2.71 -14.88
C ARG A 7 0.56 -3.29 -13.53
N THR A 8 -0.61 -2.87 -13.05
CA THR A 8 -1.20 -3.40 -11.83
C THR A 8 -1.51 -4.87 -12.12
N TYR A 9 -1.01 -5.80 -11.30
CA TYR A 9 -1.34 -7.22 -11.43
C TYR A 9 -2.33 -7.59 -10.33
N PRO A 10 -3.62 -7.16 -10.43
CA PRO A 10 -4.61 -7.43 -9.40
C PRO A 10 -4.73 -8.93 -9.13
N LYS A 11 -4.48 -9.78 -10.14
CA LYS A 11 -4.43 -11.25 -10.01
C LYS A 11 -3.56 -11.75 -8.84
N LYS A 12 -2.39 -11.15 -8.58
CA LYS A 12 -1.53 -11.58 -7.46
C LYS A 12 -2.18 -11.25 -6.11
N ILE A 13 -2.79 -10.08 -6.00
CA ILE A 13 -3.43 -9.58 -4.77
C ILE A 13 -4.79 -10.26 -4.56
N ALA A 14 -5.59 -10.44 -5.61
CA ALA A 14 -6.83 -11.23 -5.60
C ALA A 14 -6.58 -12.68 -5.13
N ARG A 15 -5.53 -13.32 -5.64
CA ARG A 15 -5.14 -14.66 -5.17
C ARG A 15 -4.75 -14.68 -3.69
N PHE A 16 -4.06 -13.64 -3.21
CA PHE A 16 -3.75 -13.49 -1.78
C PHE A 16 -5.03 -13.30 -0.96
N ALA A 17 -5.95 -12.45 -1.42
CA ALA A 17 -7.25 -12.20 -0.78
C ALA A 17 -8.06 -13.49 -0.64
N ASN A 18 -8.12 -14.32 -1.69
CA ASN A 18 -8.79 -15.60 -1.66
C ASN A 18 -8.09 -16.60 -0.73
N ARG A 19 -6.79 -16.87 -0.94
CA ARG A 19 -6.09 -17.96 -0.25
C ARG A 19 -5.80 -17.71 1.22
N VAL A 20 -5.62 -16.45 1.62
CA VAL A 20 -5.23 -16.09 3.00
C VAL A 20 -6.43 -15.58 3.79
N PHE A 21 -7.30 -14.81 3.15
CA PHE A 21 -8.44 -14.18 3.83
C PHE A 21 -9.79 -14.78 3.45
N GLY A 22 -9.86 -15.77 2.55
CA GLY A 22 -11.11 -16.40 2.15
C GLY A 22 -12.06 -15.46 1.40
N VAL A 23 -11.54 -14.49 0.65
CA VAL A 23 -12.38 -13.69 -0.27
C VAL A 23 -12.88 -14.61 -1.39
N PRO A 24 -14.20 -14.71 -1.64
CA PRO A 24 -14.74 -15.54 -2.72
C PRO A 24 -14.12 -15.18 -4.07
N GLU A 25 -13.90 -16.18 -4.91
CA GLU A 25 -13.46 -15.94 -6.29
C GLU A 25 -14.58 -15.28 -7.09
N ASN A 26 -14.23 -14.28 -7.90
CA ASN A 26 -15.11 -13.67 -8.88
C ASN A 26 -14.28 -13.22 -10.11
N GLU A 27 -14.95 -12.72 -11.15
CA GLU A 27 -14.28 -12.26 -12.38
C GLU A 27 -13.59 -10.90 -12.21
N ASP A 28 -14.05 -10.09 -11.26
CA ASP A 28 -13.49 -8.78 -10.93
C ASP A 28 -12.31 -8.91 -9.95
N LEU A 29 -11.13 -9.13 -10.52
CA LEU A 29 -9.89 -9.25 -9.75
C LEU A 29 -9.56 -8.00 -8.92
N GLU A 30 -10.03 -6.82 -9.33
CA GLU A 30 -9.80 -5.59 -8.57
C GLU A 30 -10.69 -5.55 -7.33
N GLU A 31 -11.97 -5.91 -7.46
CA GLU A 31 -12.88 -6.07 -6.33
C GLU A 31 -12.31 -7.07 -5.31
N MET A 32 -11.86 -8.24 -5.77
CA MET A 32 -11.23 -9.23 -4.90
C MET A 32 -10.00 -8.67 -4.18
N ALA A 33 -9.15 -7.93 -4.89
CA ALA A 33 -7.95 -7.33 -4.32
C ALA A 33 -8.29 -6.27 -3.25
N LEU A 34 -9.28 -5.40 -3.52
CA LEU A 34 -9.75 -4.38 -2.58
C LEU A 34 -10.39 -5.00 -1.34
N ALA A 35 -11.20 -6.06 -1.50
CA ALA A 35 -11.74 -6.83 -0.38
C ALA A 35 -10.62 -7.45 0.47
N GLY A 36 -9.55 -7.95 -0.15
CA GLY A 36 -8.35 -8.43 0.53
C GLY A 36 -7.63 -7.34 1.33
N ILE A 37 -7.43 -6.15 0.74
CA ILE A 37 -6.82 -5.00 1.42
C ILE A 37 -7.66 -4.61 2.65
N SER A 38 -8.99 -4.59 2.52
CA SER A 38 -9.91 -4.28 3.62
C SER A 38 -9.79 -5.29 4.77
N ARG A 39 -9.80 -6.59 4.46
CA ARG A 39 -9.63 -7.66 5.47
C ARG A 39 -8.27 -7.61 6.16
N LEU A 40 -7.20 -7.28 5.42
CA LEU A 40 -5.86 -7.10 5.98
C LEU A 40 -5.80 -5.90 6.95
N LYS A 41 -6.39 -4.76 6.59
CA LYS A 41 -6.49 -3.60 7.48
C LYS A 41 -7.28 -3.93 8.75
N HIS A 42 -8.39 -4.65 8.61
CA HIS A 42 -9.18 -5.10 9.75
C HIS A 42 -8.37 -6.04 10.66
N PHE A 43 -7.62 -6.98 10.09
CA PHE A 43 -6.76 -7.89 10.85
C PHE A 43 -5.70 -7.15 11.69
N PHE A 44 -5.02 -6.15 11.12
CA PHE A 44 -4.06 -5.34 11.87
C PHE A 44 -4.73 -4.58 13.02
N ARG A 45 -5.87 -3.94 12.77
CA ARG A 45 -6.65 -3.27 13.84
C ARG A 45 -7.12 -4.24 14.91
N TYR A 46 -7.55 -5.44 14.54
CA TYR A 46 -7.95 -6.49 15.48
C TYR A 46 -6.80 -6.90 16.41
N MET A 47 -5.56 -6.91 15.92
CA MET A 47 -4.37 -7.14 16.75
C MET A 47 -3.90 -5.91 17.54
N GLY A 48 -4.60 -4.78 17.44
CA GLY A 48 -4.20 -3.52 18.09
C GLY A 48 -3.09 -2.75 17.36
N LEU A 49 -2.83 -3.06 16.08
CA LEU A 49 -1.84 -2.35 15.27
C LEU A 49 -2.53 -1.21 14.48
N PRO A 50 -1.98 0.01 14.51
CA PRO A 50 -2.49 1.13 13.71
C PRO A 50 -2.21 0.90 12.22
N VAL A 51 -3.15 1.30 11.37
CA VAL A 51 -3.01 1.19 9.90
C VAL A 51 -2.87 2.53 9.18
N ASN A 52 -2.87 3.64 9.92
CA ASN A 52 -2.63 4.98 9.41
C ASN A 52 -1.96 5.87 10.48
N PHE A 53 -1.50 7.07 10.10
CA PHE A 53 -0.79 7.97 11.01
C PHE A 53 -1.64 8.44 12.18
N LYS A 54 -2.93 8.69 11.95
CA LYS A 54 -3.85 9.12 13.00
C LYS A 54 -4.01 8.06 14.08
N GLU A 55 -4.21 6.80 13.71
CA GLU A 55 -4.28 5.67 14.65
C GLU A 55 -2.95 5.46 15.39
N LEU A 56 -1.82 5.84 14.80
CA LEU A 56 -0.50 5.83 15.44
C LEU A 56 -0.28 7.03 16.40
N GLY A 57 -1.20 8.01 16.44
CA GLY A 57 -1.09 9.21 17.28
C GLY A 57 -0.28 10.35 16.64
N ILE A 58 -0.13 10.35 15.31
CA ILE A 58 0.58 11.39 14.55
C ILE A 58 -0.43 12.19 13.73
N GLU A 59 -0.74 13.41 14.17
CA GLU A 59 -1.72 14.28 13.52
C GLU A 59 -1.18 14.98 12.27
N HIS A 60 0.09 15.39 12.30
CA HIS A 60 0.75 16.16 11.24
C HIS A 60 2.11 15.55 10.89
N PRO A 61 2.15 14.41 10.17
CA PRO A 61 3.40 13.78 9.79
C PRO A 61 4.17 14.64 8.77
N ASP A 62 5.48 14.79 8.96
CA ASP A 62 6.36 15.46 7.99
C ASP A 62 6.67 14.52 6.82
N ILE A 63 5.79 14.53 5.81
CA ILE A 63 5.88 13.63 4.65
C ILE A 63 7.15 13.89 3.85
N GLU A 64 7.57 15.14 3.69
CA GLU A 64 8.78 15.49 2.94
C GLU A 64 10.03 14.91 3.61
N LEU A 65 10.11 15.00 4.95
CA LEU A 65 11.19 14.37 5.70
C LEU A 65 11.18 12.85 5.58
N LEU A 66 10.01 12.21 5.66
CA LEU A 66 9.88 10.76 5.52
C LEU A 66 10.35 10.27 4.14
N VAL A 67 9.91 10.93 3.07
CA VAL A 67 10.31 10.61 1.69
C VAL A 67 11.81 10.83 1.50
N LYS A 68 12.35 11.97 1.98
CA LYS A 68 13.78 12.25 1.94
C LYS A 68 14.59 11.16 2.64
N LYS A 69 14.22 10.78 3.86
CA LYS A 69 14.92 9.75 4.66
C LYS A 69 14.83 8.36 4.03
N LEU A 70 13.70 8.02 3.43
CA LEU A 70 13.53 6.75 2.71
C LEU A 70 14.54 6.63 1.56
N HIS A 71 14.63 7.65 0.72
CA HIS A 71 15.50 7.63 -0.46
C HIS A 71 16.98 7.87 -0.13
N GLU A 72 17.30 8.59 0.95
CA GLU A 72 18.67 8.62 1.51
C GLU A 72 19.15 7.22 1.93
N ASN A 73 18.26 6.37 2.47
CA ASN A 73 18.61 5.04 2.96
C ASN A 73 18.60 3.97 1.85
N LYS A 74 17.63 4.04 0.93
CA LYS A 74 17.33 2.97 -0.03
C LYS A 74 17.72 3.30 -1.48
N GLY A 75 18.16 4.52 -1.75
CA GLY A 75 18.47 5.01 -3.10
C GLY A 75 17.27 5.59 -3.83
N GLU A 76 17.49 6.04 -5.07
CA GLU A 76 16.48 6.78 -5.85
C GLU A 76 15.24 5.95 -6.23
N LEU A 77 15.36 4.63 -6.37
CA LEU A 77 14.24 3.73 -6.65
C LEU A 77 14.15 2.62 -5.61
N VAL A 78 12.98 2.47 -4.98
CA VAL A 78 12.72 1.49 -3.92
C VAL A 78 11.62 0.50 -4.30
N GLY A 79 11.59 -0.67 -3.66
CA GLY A 79 10.57 -1.70 -3.90
C GLY A 79 10.91 -2.70 -5.02
N ASN A 80 10.23 -3.85 -5.02
CA ASN A 80 10.46 -4.95 -5.97
C ASN A 80 9.25 -5.25 -6.86
N TYR A 81 8.04 -4.93 -6.40
CA TYR A 81 6.81 -5.20 -7.13
C TYR A 81 6.50 -4.07 -8.12
N VAL A 82 6.53 -2.83 -7.62
CA VAL A 82 6.58 -1.59 -8.40
C VAL A 82 7.78 -0.81 -7.89
N LYS A 83 8.57 -0.23 -8.80
CA LYS A 83 9.69 0.65 -8.43
C LYS A 83 9.12 2.02 -8.09
N LEU A 84 9.34 2.46 -6.85
CA LEU A 84 8.85 3.73 -6.32
C LEU A 84 9.97 4.76 -6.35
N ASN A 85 9.71 5.90 -6.98
CA ASN A 85 10.50 7.13 -6.85
C ASN A 85 9.95 7.98 -5.68
N LYS A 86 10.50 9.19 -5.53
CA LYS A 86 10.10 10.13 -4.47
C LYS A 86 8.64 10.54 -4.58
N GLU A 87 8.15 10.72 -5.80
CA GLU A 87 6.77 11.10 -6.08
C GLU A 87 5.78 10.00 -5.66
N TYR A 88 6.00 8.75 -6.08
CA TYR A 88 5.12 7.64 -5.70
C TYR A 88 5.18 7.28 -4.22
N SER A 89 6.37 7.39 -3.59
CA SER A 89 6.47 7.16 -2.14
C SER A 89 5.75 8.24 -1.33
N LYS A 90 5.78 9.50 -1.79
CA LYS A 90 4.99 10.60 -1.23
C LYS A 90 3.50 10.31 -1.28
N GLU A 91 2.97 9.92 -2.44
CA GLU A 91 1.54 9.57 -2.60
C GLU A 91 1.11 8.45 -1.63
N ILE A 92 1.95 7.43 -1.43
CA ILE A 92 1.67 6.34 -0.48
C ILE A 92 1.63 6.85 0.96
N PHE A 93 2.55 7.73 1.35
CA PHE A 93 2.53 8.34 2.68
C PHE A 93 1.29 9.22 2.88
N GLU A 94 0.89 9.99 1.87
CA GLU A 94 -0.32 10.81 1.91
C GLU A 94 -1.60 9.95 2.01
N LEU A 95 -1.64 8.77 1.38
CA LEU A 95 -2.72 7.81 1.56
C LEU A 95 -2.83 7.33 3.02
N ALA A 96 -1.72 7.26 3.75
CA ALA A 96 -1.68 6.89 5.15
C ALA A 96 -2.05 8.06 6.11
N CYS A 97 -2.27 9.27 5.58
CA CYS A 97 -2.83 10.38 6.35
C CYS A 97 -4.36 10.36 6.42
N LYS A 98 -5.02 9.50 5.64
CA LYS A 98 -6.47 9.32 5.60
C LYS A 98 -6.94 8.31 6.65
#